data_AF-A0A256ZQ61-F1
#
_entry.id   AF-A0A256ZQ61-F1
#
_cell.length_a   1.000
_cell.length_b   1.000
_cell.length_c   1.000
_cell.angle_alpha   90.00
_cell.angle_beta   90.00
_cell.angle_gamma   90.00
#
_symmetry.space_group_name_H-M   'P 1'
#
loop_
_entity.id
_entity.type
_entity.pdbx_description
1 polymer ?
#
loop_
_entity_poly.entity_id
_entity_poly.type
_entity_poly.pdbx_seq_one_letter_code
_entity_poly.pdbx_strand_id
1 'polypeptide(L)'
;MSFRKRNILVFLTLTLLLTSITYAADCVVELKDESDASHIAVDVCENVGTFSVGQYYDGWHSLSYNYPNPWRGTYIALKVDGKLYSNSVYMTEAESLGDYVTQYPYVSGNSIITEWILPGDLRVRQVLEAVDGGVGFSFEVDNNAKEDFDVDMRLVLDTMVAGNDGALIYIDGILIENEESFKVSDLSSKKIKVQDREDDPLIVAVVDLQSAGELEGFDEVKVANWKTSGSLGTWDYLVNPSRTVDLDSSLILYSPHVVSLEGGDSIRVGMHFTGRLREKPTCFDGILNQGEADIDCGGSCSPCALGMGCVKNRDCVSGFCESGVCAEESITTTTKSTTTTLPPTLGMDYTAIILVIILALVLVVVYVLITKKPPKKKAEEKKPELKKAEAKKAEEVRKAEEVRKAEEVRKAEEVRKAEEVRKAEEALEKAEKVKVVVPQVKPVEGEVVADKERKGEKIIVKVSNNSGEDISKLEVVDEVPKGSKPEISKDKGVLVDETNLVLKFGELKAKTKASIVYELKGVEEVPELIRISFSSENPINARIK
;
A
#
# COMPACT_ATOMS: atom_id res chain seq x y z
N MET A 1 44.13 -7.46 70.09
CA MET A 1 44.45 -6.60 68.93
C MET A 1 44.63 -7.53 67.73
N SER A 2 44.03 -7.25 66.58
CA SER A 2 43.96 -8.11 65.37
C SER A 2 42.92 -9.25 65.42
N PHE A 3 41.66 -8.94 65.08
CA PHE A 3 40.76 -9.80 64.27
C PHE A 3 39.47 -9.07 63.84
N ARG A 4 39.54 -7.73 63.74
CA ARG A 4 38.38 -6.86 63.46
C ARG A 4 38.71 -5.77 62.43
N LYS A 5 39.46 -6.10 61.37
CA LYS A 5 39.83 -5.16 60.30
C LYS A 5 39.99 -5.78 58.90
N ARG A 6 39.41 -6.95 58.61
CA ARG A 6 39.60 -7.61 57.30
C ARG A 6 38.35 -7.92 56.48
N ASN A 7 37.16 -7.52 56.94
CA ASN A 7 35.89 -7.74 56.21
C ASN A 7 35.13 -6.47 55.81
N ILE A 8 35.70 -5.27 55.99
CA ILE A 8 35.04 -4.00 55.64
C ILE A 8 35.62 -3.38 54.34
N LEU A 9 36.76 -3.87 53.85
CA LEU A 9 37.38 -3.35 52.62
C LEU A 9 37.03 -4.13 51.34
N VAL A 10 36.37 -5.29 51.45
CA VAL A 10 35.91 -6.07 50.27
C VAL A 10 34.45 -5.77 49.93
N PHE A 11 33.70 -5.15 50.84
CA PHE A 11 32.30 -4.76 50.59
C PHE A 11 32.15 -3.34 50.02
N LEU A 12 33.22 -2.54 50.01
CA LEU A 12 33.22 -1.16 49.51
C LEU A 12 33.92 -0.98 48.16
N THR A 13 34.46 -2.06 47.58
CA THR A 13 34.97 -2.09 46.19
C THR A 13 34.15 -2.98 45.26
N LEU A 14 33.07 -3.62 45.76
CA LEU A 14 32.11 -4.39 44.95
C LEU A 14 30.70 -3.77 44.95
N THR A 15 30.57 -2.54 45.45
CA THR A 15 29.33 -1.73 45.42
C THR A 15 29.53 -0.43 44.65
N LEU A 16 30.55 -0.39 43.77
CA LEU A 16 30.79 0.72 42.84
C LEU A 16 31.14 0.22 41.43
N LEU A 17 30.57 -0.93 41.02
CA LEU A 17 30.83 -1.54 39.72
C LEU A 17 29.58 -2.17 39.09
N LEU A 18 28.38 -1.66 39.44
CA LEU A 18 27.09 -2.14 38.92
C LEU A 18 26.05 -1.01 38.74
N THR A 19 26.49 0.23 38.51
CA THR A 19 25.60 1.31 38.03
C THR A 19 26.11 1.93 36.74
N SER A 20 26.70 1.13 35.86
CA SER A 20 26.51 1.34 34.43
C SER A 20 25.37 0.43 34.02
N ILE A 21 24.14 0.79 34.41
CA ILE A 21 22.99 0.43 33.60
C ILE A 21 23.29 1.12 32.27
N THR A 22 23.84 0.37 31.32
CA THR A 22 23.68 0.72 29.92
C THR A 22 22.17 0.74 29.72
N TYR A 23 21.58 1.93 29.83
CA TYR A 23 20.34 2.21 29.14
C TYR A 23 20.68 1.90 27.69
N ALA A 24 20.31 0.72 27.21
CA ALA A 24 20.11 0.56 25.79
C ALA A 24 19.09 1.66 25.48
N ALA A 25 19.51 2.70 24.77
CA ALA A 25 18.57 3.69 24.31
C ALA A 25 17.55 2.91 23.50
N ASP A 26 16.28 2.97 23.89
CA ASP A 26 15.21 2.41 23.06
C ASP A 26 15.32 3.14 21.71
N CYS A 27 15.59 2.38 20.65
CA CYS A 27 15.80 2.90 19.30
C CYS A 27 14.50 3.31 18.61
N VAL A 28 13.44 3.52 19.39
CA VAL A 28 12.10 3.80 18.92
C VAL A 28 11.50 4.93 19.75
N VAL A 29 10.92 5.91 19.06
CA VAL A 29 10.02 6.89 19.67
C VAL A 29 8.60 6.51 19.29
N GLU A 30 7.75 6.37 20.30
CA GLU A 30 6.36 5.97 20.12
C GLU A 30 5.41 7.08 20.57
N LEU A 31 4.31 7.20 19.84
CA LEU A 31 3.16 7.99 20.22
C LEU A 31 1.92 7.10 20.14
N LYS A 32 1.33 6.85 21.30
CA LYS A 32 0.26 5.88 21.48
C LYS A 32 -0.92 6.52 22.18
N ASP A 33 -2.02 6.67 21.46
CA ASP A 33 -3.25 7.28 21.94
C ASP A 33 -4.42 6.30 21.80
N GLU A 34 -4.95 5.82 22.93
CA GLU A 34 -6.11 4.93 22.93
C GLU A 34 -7.42 5.67 22.59
N SER A 35 -7.48 6.99 22.82
CA SER A 35 -8.67 7.80 22.56
C SER A 35 -8.85 8.12 21.09
N ASP A 36 -7.76 8.43 20.39
CA ASP A 36 -7.72 8.56 18.93
C ASP A 36 -7.54 7.21 18.23
N ALA A 37 -7.44 6.12 19.00
CA ALA A 37 -7.22 4.76 18.52
C ALA A 37 -5.97 4.61 17.63
N SER A 38 -4.88 5.32 17.93
CA SER A 38 -3.72 5.46 17.04
C SER A 38 -2.42 5.15 17.74
N HIS A 39 -1.54 4.42 17.05
CA HIS A 39 -0.18 4.15 17.51
C HIS A 39 0.81 4.33 16.37
N ILE A 40 1.81 5.16 16.62
CA ILE A 40 2.90 5.48 15.71
C ILE A 40 4.20 5.10 16.42
N ALA A 41 5.07 4.37 15.73
CA ALA A 41 6.42 4.05 16.19
C ALA A 41 7.43 4.48 15.12
N VAL A 42 8.51 5.14 15.52
CA VAL A 42 9.53 5.71 14.60
C VAL A 42 10.95 5.33 15.04
N ASP A 43 11.77 4.85 14.10
CA ASP A 43 13.18 4.48 14.34
C ASP A 43 14.06 5.72 14.56
N VAL A 44 14.96 5.68 15.54
CA VAL A 44 15.91 6.77 15.85
C VAL A 44 17.38 6.40 15.71
N CYS A 45 17.70 5.16 15.32
CA CYS A 45 19.07 4.64 15.42
C CYS A 45 19.72 4.37 14.06
N GLU A 46 19.07 3.60 13.19
CA GLU A 46 19.68 3.13 11.94
C GLU A 46 18.98 3.68 10.70
N ASN A 47 17.65 3.75 10.73
CA ASN A 47 16.82 4.14 9.59
C ASN A 47 15.91 5.29 10.03
N VAL A 48 16.56 6.38 10.49
CA VAL A 48 15.90 7.46 11.21
C VAL A 48 14.68 7.96 10.45
N GLY A 49 13.51 7.96 11.11
CA GLY A 49 12.23 8.38 10.51
C GLY A 49 11.45 7.26 9.80
N THR A 50 11.99 6.06 9.64
CA THR A 50 11.16 4.91 9.23
C THR A 50 10.18 4.58 10.34
N PHE A 51 8.99 4.12 9.97
CA PHE A 51 7.87 4.06 10.90
C PHE A 51 6.98 2.84 10.69
N SER A 52 6.22 2.51 11.71
CA SER A 52 5.07 1.62 11.60
C SER A 52 3.88 2.18 12.38
N VAL A 53 2.70 1.75 11.95
CA VAL A 53 1.43 2.31 12.40
C VAL A 53 0.44 1.20 12.75
N GLY A 54 -0.37 1.47 13.76
CA GLY A 54 -1.42 0.57 14.20
C GLY A 54 -2.59 1.31 14.81
N GLN A 55 -3.66 0.55 15.01
CA GLN A 55 -4.93 1.05 15.51
C GLN A 55 -5.40 0.29 16.75
N TYR A 56 -6.12 0.96 17.65
CA TYR A 56 -6.75 0.35 18.82
C TYR A 56 -8.25 0.08 18.62
N TYR A 57 -8.73 -1.06 19.11
CA TYR A 57 -10.16 -1.38 19.19
C TYR A 57 -10.52 -2.38 20.28
N ASP A 58 -10.44 -3.68 19.98
CA ASP A 58 -10.50 -4.79 20.96
C ASP A 58 -9.10 -5.29 21.34
N GLY A 59 -8.09 -4.58 20.84
CA GLY A 59 -6.68 -4.85 20.90
C GLY A 59 -5.95 -3.90 19.95
N TRP A 60 -4.62 -3.94 19.98
CA TRP A 60 -3.78 -3.22 19.02
C TRP A 60 -3.57 -4.08 17.79
N HIS A 61 -3.85 -3.52 16.61
CA HIS A 61 -3.72 -4.21 15.34
C HIS A 61 -2.86 -3.42 14.35
N SER A 62 -2.22 -4.12 13.42
CA SER A 62 -1.34 -3.50 12.42
C SER A 62 -2.15 -2.77 11.34
N LEU A 63 -1.70 -1.57 10.99
CA LEU A 63 -2.06 -0.89 9.74
C LEU A 63 -0.91 -0.96 8.72
N SER A 64 0.33 -1.11 9.18
CA SER A 64 1.50 -1.32 8.33
C SER A 64 2.32 -2.54 8.73
N TYR A 65 3.23 -2.96 7.86
CA TYR A 65 4.17 -4.04 8.14
C TYR A 65 5.01 -3.82 9.41
N ASN A 66 5.36 -4.93 10.06
CA ASN A 66 6.20 -5.04 11.26
C ASN A 66 5.71 -4.31 12.53
N TYR A 67 4.51 -3.72 12.50
CA TYR A 67 3.91 -3.07 13.67
C TYR A 67 3.93 -4.00 14.92
N PRO A 68 4.34 -3.50 16.10
CA PRO A 68 4.61 -2.11 16.45
C PRO A 68 6.05 -1.65 16.22
N ASN A 69 6.92 -2.47 15.64
CA ASN A 69 8.30 -2.07 15.43
C ASN A 69 8.43 -1.28 14.13
N PRO A 70 9.15 -0.15 14.12
CA PRO A 70 9.49 0.53 12.87
C PRO A 70 10.17 -0.42 11.90
N TRP A 71 9.93 -0.21 10.61
CA TRP A 71 10.46 -1.07 9.56
C TRP A 71 11.04 -0.24 8.43
N ARG A 72 12.25 -0.61 8.02
CA ARG A 72 12.99 0.08 6.96
C ARG A 72 12.37 -0.05 5.56
N GLY A 73 11.30 -0.82 5.40
CA GLY A 73 10.54 -0.92 4.15
C GLY A 73 9.37 0.06 4.02
N THR A 74 8.91 0.65 5.12
CA THR A 74 8.06 1.84 5.03
C THR A 74 8.94 3.07 5.18
N TYR A 75 9.15 3.78 4.07
CA TYR A 75 10.21 4.78 3.97
C TYR A 75 9.88 5.93 3.04
N ILE A 76 10.62 7.03 3.20
CA ILE A 76 10.55 8.21 2.36
C ILE A 76 11.79 8.29 1.46
N ALA A 77 11.61 8.87 0.28
CA ALA A 77 12.70 9.25 -0.59
C ALA A 77 12.45 10.64 -1.20
N LEU A 78 13.53 11.35 -1.49
CA LEU A 78 13.52 12.62 -2.21
C LEU A 78 14.47 12.56 -3.38
N LYS A 79 14.12 13.29 -4.44
CA LYS A 79 15.01 13.62 -5.54
C LYS A 79 15.15 15.14 -5.56
N VAL A 80 16.38 15.63 -5.39
CA VAL A 80 16.71 17.05 -5.43
C VAL A 80 17.73 17.27 -6.53
N ASP A 81 17.37 18.03 -7.56
CA ASP A 81 18.19 18.25 -8.76
C ASP A 81 18.76 16.95 -9.35
N GLY A 82 17.94 15.90 -9.36
CA GLY A 82 18.32 14.57 -9.84
C GLY A 82 19.06 13.67 -8.85
N LYS A 83 19.50 14.19 -7.69
CA LYS A 83 20.18 13.42 -6.66
C LYS A 83 19.19 12.82 -5.65
N LEU A 84 19.37 11.55 -5.31
CA LEU A 84 18.45 10.79 -4.48
C LEU A 84 18.88 10.75 -3.00
N TYR A 85 17.90 10.88 -2.12
CA TYR A 85 18.03 10.78 -0.67
C TYR A 85 16.93 9.86 -0.12
N SER A 86 17.24 8.99 0.84
CA SER A 86 16.26 8.08 1.43
C SER A 86 16.63 7.68 2.85
N ASN A 87 15.64 7.38 3.69
CA ASN A 87 15.87 6.77 5.01
C ASN A 87 15.80 5.24 5.00
N SER A 88 15.71 4.61 3.81
CA SER A 88 15.75 3.16 3.67
C SER A 88 17.07 2.65 3.10
N VAL A 89 17.56 1.56 3.68
CA VAL A 89 18.69 0.78 3.15
C VAL A 89 18.40 0.07 1.84
N TYR A 90 17.13 -0.07 1.45
CA TYR A 90 16.79 -0.76 0.21
C TYR A 90 16.98 0.10 -1.03
N MET A 91 16.98 1.44 -0.88
CA MET A 91 17.24 2.38 -1.95
C MET A 91 18.74 2.62 -2.11
N THR A 92 19.44 1.62 -2.65
CA THR A 92 20.92 1.60 -2.69
C THR A 92 21.59 2.72 -3.50
N GLU A 93 20.84 3.36 -4.41
CA GLU A 93 21.31 4.51 -5.20
C GLU A 93 21.14 5.86 -4.47
N ALA A 94 20.39 5.91 -3.36
CA ALA A 94 20.20 7.12 -2.59
C ALA A 94 21.29 7.30 -1.53
N GLU A 95 21.59 8.56 -1.21
CA GLU A 95 22.30 8.88 0.02
C GLU A 95 21.37 8.70 1.23
N SER A 96 21.94 8.25 2.34
CA SER A 96 21.20 8.05 3.57
C SER A 96 20.77 9.39 4.16
N LEU A 97 19.47 9.56 4.38
CA LEU A 97 18.94 10.67 5.18
C LEU A 97 19.51 10.65 6.61
N GLY A 98 19.94 9.48 7.11
CA GLY A 98 20.62 9.36 8.41
C GLY A 98 21.85 10.26 8.55
N ASP A 99 22.54 10.57 7.46
CA ASP A 99 23.72 11.44 7.45
C ASP A 99 23.38 12.93 7.59
N TYR A 100 22.11 13.29 7.42
CA TYR A 100 21.60 14.67 7.38
C TYR A 100 20.65 15.00 8.54
N VAL A 101 20.51 14.11 9.52
CA VAL A 101 19.60 14.30 10.67
C VAL A 101 20.08 15.50 11.49
N THR A 102 19.21 16.49 11.63
CA THR A 102 19.46 17.65 12.52
C THR A 102 18.65 17.57 13.79
N GLN A 103 17.47 16.93 13.72
CA GLN A 103 16.63 16.64 14.86
C GLN A 103 16.13 15.20 14.74
N TYR A 104 16.61 14.35 15.66
CA TYR A 104 16.11 12.99 15.81
C TYR A 104 14.61 13.01 16.17
N PRO A 105 13.86 11.94 15.81
CA PRO A 105 12.43 11.86 16.05
C PRO A 105 12.06 12.24 17.48
N TYR A 106 11.08 13.13 17.62
CA TYR A 106 10.61 13.58 18.93
C TYR A 106 9.10 13.81 18.91
N VAL A 107 8.47 13.60 20.07
CA VAL A 107 7.05 13.88 20.25
C VAL A 107 6.83 15.38 20.44
N SER A 108 5.90 15.94 19.67
CA SER A 108 5.42 17.32 19.79
C SER A 108 3.91 17.35 19.65
N GLY A 109 3.19 17.62 20.75
CA GLY A 109 1.73 17.52 20.75
C GLY A 109 1.28 16.07 20.53
N ASN A 110 0.47 15.83 19.49
CA ASN A 110 0.08 14.48 19.07
C ASN A 110 0.96 13.91 17.94
N SER A 111 1.99 14.63 17.53
CA SER A 111 2.81 14.27 16.37
C SER A 111 4.21 13.77 16.77
N ILE A 112 4.80 12.93 15.93
CA ILE A 112 6.24 12.66 15.92
C ILE A 112 6.87 13.40 14.74
N ILE A 113 7.90 14.19 15.01
CA ILE A 113 8.58 15.02 14.02
C ILE A 113 10.02 14.57 13.87
N THR A 114 10.47 14.43 12.62
CA THR A 114 11.87 14.17 12.26
C THR A 114 12.35 15.25 11.28
N GLU A 115 13.54 15.81 11.48
CA GLU A 115 14.07 16.86 10.60
C GLU A 115 15.48 16.55 10.07
N TRP A 116 15.66 16.82 8.78
CA TRP A 116 16.92 16.74 8.06
C TRP A 116 17.23 18.08 7.40
N ILE A 117 18.51 18.38 7.21
CA ILE A 117 18.95 19.51 6.37
C ILE A 117 19.85 18.95 5.28
N LEU A 118 19.35 18.97 4.04
CA LEU A 118 20.07 18.52 2.87
C LEU A 118 21.04 19.62 2.37
N PRO A 119 22.00 19.28 1.48
CA PRO A 119 22.84 20.28 0.85
C PRO A 119 22.02 21.39 0.19
N GLY A 120 22.49 22.64 0.30
CA GLY A 120 21.74 23.79 -0.18
C GLY A 120 20.71 24.35 0.82
N ASP A 121 20.81 24.02 2.12
CA ASP A 121 19.93 24.53 3.19
C ASP A 121 18.42 24.21 2.98
N LEU A 122 18.16 23.11 2.25
CA LEU A 122 16.85 22.51 2.12
C LEU A 122 16.51 21.78 3.42
N ARG A 123 15.56 22.33 4.18
CA ARG A 123 15.05 21.66 5.39
C ARG A 123 13.96 20.69 4.97
N VAL A 124 14.11 19.44 5.38
CA VAL A 124 13.14 18.38 5.15
C VAL A 124 12.55 17.99 6.50
N ARG A 125 11.22 17.96 6.61
CA ARG A 125 10.50 17.55 7.81
C ARG A 125 9.51 16.43 7.48
N GLN A 126 9.59 15.36 8.24
CA GLN A 126 8.55 14.34 8.31
C GLN A 126 7.71 14.58 9.55
N VAL A 127 6.39 14.61 9.40
CA VAL A 127 5.45 14.69 10.51
C VAL A 127 4.49 13.50 10.45
N LEU A 128 4.43 12.76 11.55
CA LEU A 128 3.47 11.68 11.76
C LEU A 128 2.52 12.12 12.88
N GLU A 129 1.33 12.56 12.51
CA GLU A 129 0.30 13.09 13.40
C GLU A 129 -0.69 11.97 13.77
N ALA A 130 -0.99 11.78 15.06
CA ALA A 130 -2.10 10.90 15.41
C ALA A 130 -3.42 11.53 14.97
N VAL A 131 -4.25 10.78 14.27
CA VAL A 131 -5.61 11.18 13.91
C VAL A 131 -6.58 10.09 14.34
N ASP A 132 -7.87 10.40 14.40
CA ASP A 132 -8.90 9.41 14.74
C ASP A 132 -8.82 8.17 13.84
N GLY A 133 -8.48 7.04 14.44
CA GLY A 133 -8.33 5.74 13.79
C GLY A 133 -7.06 5.54 12.97
N GLY A 134 -6.06 6.42 13.03
CA GLY A 134 -4.76 6.17 12.39
C GLY A 134 -3.77 7.32 12.42
N VAL A 135 -3.11 7.58 11.29
CA VAL A 135 -2.03 8.58 11.20
C VAL A 135 -2.24 9.55 10.03
N GLY A 136 -1.97 10.82 10.27
CA GLY A 136 -1.64 11.78 9.22
C GLY A 136 -0.16 11.76 8.95
N PHE A 137 0.23 11.54 7.70
CA PHE A 137 1.61 11.69 7.26
C PHE A 137 1.71 13.00 6.48
N SER A 138 2.67 13.85 6.85
CA SER A 138 3.09 14.95 5.99
C SER A 138 4.60 14.98 5.83
N PHE A 139 4.99 15.49 4.68
CA PHE A 139 6.35 15.62 4.26
C PHE A 139 6.58 17.01 3.68
N GLU A 140 7.40 17.79 4.37
CA GLU A 140 7.58 19.22 4.15
C GLU A 140 9.01 19.49 3.72
N VAL A 141 9.17 20.30 2.67
CA VAL A 141 10.48 20.76 2.21
C VAL A 141 10.45 22.29 2.18
N ASP A 142 11.24 22.91 3.04
CA ASP A 142 11.42 24.36 3.10
C ASP A 142 12.76 24.72 2.41
N ASN A 143 12.71 25.53 1.35
CA ASN A 143 13.91 26.05 0.71
C ASN A 143 14.38 27.33 1.41
N ASN A 144 15.37 27.21 2.31
CA ASN A 144 15.91 28.37 3.03
C ASN A 144 17.03 29.09 2.26
N ALA A 145 17.42 28.57 1.10
CA ALA A 145 18.44 29.17 0.25
C ALA A 145 17.82 30.17 -0.75
N LYS A 146 18.68 30.74 -1.60
CA LYS A 146 18.27 31.67 -2.66
C LYS A 146 18.15 31.00 -4.01
N GLU A 147 18.85 29.89 -4.16
CA GLU A 147 18.83 29.04 -5.33
C GLU A 147 17.51 28.25 -5.36
N ASP A 148 17.03 28.01 -6.58
CA ASP A 148 15.84 27.19 -6.81
C ASP A 148 16.27 25.72 -6.90
N PHE A 149 15.40 24.82 -6.45
CA PHE A 149 15.64 23.37 -6.52
C PHE A 149 14.48 22.66 -7.17
N ASP A 150 14.77 21.69 -8.03
CA ASP A 150 13.76 20.76 -8.50
C ASP A 150 13.63 19.63 -7.46
N VAL A 151 12.47 19.58 -6.78
CA VAL A 151 12.22 18.63 -5.70
C VAL A 151 11.07 17.70 -6.06
N ASP A 152 11.37 16.40 -6.01
CA ASP A 152 10.37 15.34 -6.01
C ASP A 152 10.43 14.55 -4.72
N MET A 153 9.28 14.01 -4.31
CA MET A 153 9.14 13.25 -3.08
C MET A 153 8.38 11.97 -3.33
N ARG A 154 8.74 10.95 -2.53
CA ARG A 154 8.15 9.63 -2.63
C ARG A 154 7.95 9.02 -1.26
N LEU A 155 6.78 8.43 -1.05
CA LEU A 155 6.51 7.59 0.11
C LEU A 155 6.28 6.16 -0.36
N VAL A 156 6.95 5.21 0.28
CA VAL A 156 6.76 3.79 0.05
C VAL A 156 6.15 3.18 1.31
N LEU A 157 5.02 2.51 1.15
CA LEU A 157 4.34 1.78 2.21
C LEU A 157 4.44 0.28 1.93
N ASP A 158 5.03 -0.44 2.87
CA ASP A 158 4.93 -1.90 2.94
C ASP A 158 3.60 -2.26 3.62
N THR A 159 2.64 -2.75 2.82
CA THR A 159 1.24 -2.82 3.23
C THR A 159 0.93 -4.13 3.92
N MET A 160 0.71 -4.06 5.24
CA MET A 160 0.23 -5.19 6.05
C MET A 160 -0.86 -4.74 7.02
N VAL A 161 -2.09 -5.17 6.76
CA VAL A 161 -3.25 -4.82 7.58
C VAL A 161 -3.75 -6.05 8.33
N ALA A 162 -3.98 -5.93 9.64
CA ALA A 162 -4.41 -7.05 10.51
C ALA A 162 -3.58 -8.34 10.34
N GLY A 163 -2.30 -8.20 10.03
CA GLY A 163 -1.36 -9.31 9.84
C GLY A 163 -1.40 -10.00 8.47
N ASN A 164 -2.19 -9.50 7.50
CA ASN A 164 -2.10 -9.94 6.10
C ASN A 164 -1.09 -9.06 5.34
N ASP A 165 0.01 -9.66 4.91
CA ASP A 165 1.14 -9.05 4.16
C ASP A 165 0.84 -8.88 2.66
N GLY A 166 -0.07 -9.71 2.14
CA GLY A 166 -0.69 -9.56 0.82
C GLY A 166 -2.02 -8.84 0.96
N ALA A 167 -2.03 -7.69 1.63
CA ALA A 167 -3.24 -6.94 1.88
C ALA A 167 -3.98 -6.64 0.57
N LEU A 168 -5.30 -6.83 0.57
CA LEU A 168 -6.14 -6.64 -0.61
C LEU A 168 -6.32 -5.14 -0.85
N ILE A 169 -5.78 -4.65 -1.97
CA ILE A 169 -5.81 -3.24 -2.33
C ILE A 169 -6.92 -3.01 -3.34
N TYR A 170 -7.83 -2.10 -3.01
CA TYR A 170 -8.93 -1.68 -3.85
C TYR A 170 -8.76 -0.21 -4.22
N ILE A 171 -8.83 0.07 -5.53
CA ILE A 171 -8.80 1.41 -6.09
C ILE A 171 -10.11 1.62 -6.84
N ASP A 172 -10.84 2.68 -6.47
CA ASP A 172 -12.19 2.95 -6.97
C ASP A 172 -13.09 1.70 -6.94
N GLY A 173 -13.00 0.94 -5.85
CA GLY A 173 -13.81 -0.25 -5.60
C GLY A 173 -13.39 -1.50 -6.36
N ILE A 174 -12.34 -1.45 -7.18
CA ILE A 174 -11.84 -2.61 -7.94
C ILE A 174 -10.60 -3.20 -7.25
N LEU A 175 -10.60 -4.52 -7.06
CA LEU A 175 -9.44 -5.24 -6.53
C LEU A 175 -8.28 -5.19 -7.53
N ILE A 176 -7.12 -4.77 -7.06
CA ILE A 176 -5.89 -4.70 -7.86
C ILE A 176 -5.07 -5.97 -7.59
N GLU A 177 -5.15 -6.93 -8.51
CA GLU A 177 -4.47 -8.23 -8.38
C GLU A 177 -3.01 -8.22 -8.88
N ASN A 178 -2.69 -7.30 -9.80
CA ASN A 178 -1.39 -7.17 -10.44
C ASN A 178 -0.82 -5.76 -10.28
N GLU A 179 0.47 -5.59 -10.55
CA GLU A 179 1.07 -4.27 -10.46
C GLU A 179 0.46 -3.31 -11.48
N GLU A 180 0.14 -2.11 -11.00
CA GLU A 180 -0.54 -1.10 -11.80
C GLU A 180 -0.18 0.31 -11.31
N SER A 181 -0.22 1.28 -12.22
CA SER A 181 0.02 2.69 -11.92
C SER A 181 -1.24 3.49 -12.20
N PHE A 182 -1.57 4.41 -11.29
CA PHE A 182 -2.74 5.27 -11.35
C PHE A 182 -2.32 6.72 -11.15
N LYS A 183 -2.88 7.62 -11.95
CA LYS A 183 -2.86 9.04 -11.65
C LYS A 183 -3.95 9.34 -10.63
N VAL A 184 -3.60 10.03 -9.56
CA VAL A 184 -4.55 10.36 -8.48
C VAL A 184 -5.65 11.30 -8.98
N SER A 185 -5.37 12.10 -10.02
CA SER A 185 -6.37 12.92 -10.73
C SER A 185 -7.50 12.12 -11.36
N ASP A 186 -7.23 10.87 -11.71
CA ASP A 186 -8.16 10.01 -12.45
C ASP A 186 -9.00 9.13 -11.49
N LEU A 187 -8.63 9.10 -10.21
CA LEU A 187 -9.35 8.38 -9.17
C LEU A 187 -10.58 9.18 -8.73
N SER A 188 -11.76 8.56 -8.85
CA SER A 188 -13.03 9.17 -8.49
C SER A 188 -13.13 9.48 -6.99
N SER A 189 -12.60 8.59 -6.15
CA SER A 189 -12.61 8.74 -4.70
C SER A 189 -11.36 9.44 -4.15
N LYS A 190 -10.24 9.36 -4.88
CA LYS A 190 -8.87 9.65 -4.41
C LYS A 190 -8.52 8.92 -3.10
N LYS A 191 -9.15 7.76 -2.88
CA LYS A 191 -8.96 6.93 -1.70
C LYS A 191 -8.59 5.53 -2.15
N ILE A 192 -7.69 4.91 -1.40
CA ILE A 192 -7.32 3.50 -1.59
C ILE A 192 -7.80 2.75 -0.36
N LYS A 193 -8.55 1.67 -0.58
CA LYS A 193 -8.96 0.79 0.51
C LYS A 193 -8.01 -0.40 0.57
N VAL A 194 -7.62 -0.78 1.77
CA VAL A 194 -6.70 -1.89 2.02
C VAL A 194 -7.32 -2.79 3.08
N GLN A 195 -7.47 -4.08 2.79
CA GLN A 195 -8.18 -5.02 3.66
C GLN A 195 -7.37 -6.29 3.91
N ASP A 196 -7.57 -6.93 5.05
CA ASP A 196 -6.95 -8.23 5.31
C ASP A 196 -7.65 -9.39 4.62
N ARG A 197 -8.96 -9.29 4.36
CA ARG A 197 -9.80 -10.35 3.77
C ARG A 197 -10.94 -9.74 2.97
N GLU A 198 -11.41 -10.47 1.97
CA GLU A 198 -12.47 -10.02 1.06
C GLU A 198 -13.87 -10.07 1.72
N ASP A 199 -14.25 -11.19 2.35
CA ASP A 199 -15.63 -11.42 2.81
C ASP A 199 -15.93 -10.96 4.26
N ASP A 200 -14.91 -10.88 5.12
CA ASP A 200 -15.03 -10.52 6.53
C ASP A 200 -13.74 -9.86 7.02
N PRO A 201 -13.43 -8.65 6.52
CA PRO A 201 -12.24 -7.92 6.91
C PRO A 201 -12.29 -7.59 8.40
N LEU A 202 -11.22 -7.90 9.11
CA LEU A 202 -11.02 -7.45 10.47
C LEU A 202 -10.80 -5.94 10.49
N ILE A 203 -10.00 -5.44 9.53
CA ILE A 203 -9.68 -4.03 9.35
C ILE A 203 -9.83 -3.66 7.87
N VAL A 204 -10.52 -2.56 7.64
CA VAL A 204 -10.53 -1.82 6.37
C VAL A 204 -9.74 -0.55 6.60
N ALA A 205 -8.52 -0.52 6.10
CA ALA A 205 -7.70 0.67 6.09
C ALA A 205 -7.99 1.53 4.85
N VAL A 206 -7.88 2.84 5.00
CA VAL A 206 -8.13 3.84 3.98
C VAL A 206 -6.92 4.75 3.93
N VAL A 207 -6.26 4.75 2.78
CA VAL A 207 -5.28 5.78 2.42
C VAL A 207 -6.05 6.89 1.72
N ASP A 208 -6.22 8.02 2.39
CA ASP A 208 -6.82 9.22 1.84
C ASP A 208 -5.73 10.08 1.20
N LEU A 209 -5.72 10.10 -0.14
CA LEU A 209 -4.75 10.84 -0.94
C LEU A 209 -5.18 12.31 -1.12
N GLN A 210 -6.36 12.69 -0.63
CA GLN A 210 -6.82 14.06 -0.72
C GLN A 210 -6.11 14.95 0.31
N SER A 211 -5.58 16.06 -0.19
CA SER A 211 -5.10 17.21 0.57
C SER A 211 -6.03 17.58 1.73
N ALA A 212 -5.50 17.64 2.94
CA ALA A 212 -6.15 18.29 4.08
C ALA A 212 -5.45 19.61 4.38
N GLY A 213 -6.21 20.71 4.47
CA GLY A 213 -5.67 22.03 4.81
C GLY A 213 -4.74 22.60 3.73
N GLU A 214 -3.49 22.89 4.12
CA GLU A 214 -2.44 23.47 3.26
C GLU A 214 -1.55 22.42 2.55
N LEU A 215 -1.82 21.12 2.76
CA LEU A 215 -1.03 20.03 2.17
C LEU A 215 -1.41 19.81 0.71
N GLU A 216 -0.44 19.68 -0.17
CA GLU A 216 -0.62 19.09 -1.50
C GLU A 216 -0.86 17.57 -1.39
N GLY A 217 -1.58 17.02 -2.36
CA GLY A 217 -1.80 15.57 -2.47
C GLY A 217 -0.68 14.89 -3.26
N PHE A 218 -0.66 13.56 -3.23
CA PHE A 218 0.14 12.79 -4.17
C PHE A 218 -0.52 12.76 -5.57
N ASP A 219 0.29 12.66 -6.63
CA ASP A 219 -0.17 12.74 -8.01
C ASP A 219 -0.23 11.39 -8.72
N GLU A 220 0.58 10.45 -8.26
CA GLU A 220 0.66 9.10 -8.80
C GLU A 220 0.81 8.09 -7.68
N VAL A 221 0.06 7.00 -7.80
CA VAL A 221 0.19 5.83 -6.94
C VAL A 221 0.47 4.60 -7.80
N LYS A 222 1.44 3.79 -7.35
CA LYS A 222 1.70 2.48 -7.91
C LYS A 222 1.37 1.42 -6.87
N VAL A 223 0.55 0.46 -7.27
CA VAL A 223 0.35 -0.79 -6.54
C VAL A 223 1.41 -1.76 -7.05
N ALA A 224 2.24 -2.29 -6.16
CA ALA A 224 3.41 -3.06 -6.55
C ALA A 224 3.67 -4.25 -5.62
N ASN A 225 4.38 -5.25 -6.13
CA ASN A 225 4.87 -6.35 -5.31
C ASN A 225 6.12 -5.89 -4.54
N TRP A 226 6.05 -5.92 -3.22
CA TRP A 226 7.10 -5.45 -2.31
C TRP A 226 8.47 -6.10 -2.56
N LYS A 227 8.52 -7.39 -2.90
CA LYS A 227 9.78 -8.09 -3.18
C LYS A 227 10.53 -7.49 -4.34
N THR A 228 9.86 -6.72 -5.19
CA THR A 228 10.47 -6.05 -6.33
C THR A 228 10.47 -4.54 -6.20
N SER A 229 9.44 -3.91 -5.66
CA SER A 229 9.43 -2.46 -5.42
C SER A 229 10.33 -2.07 -4.25
N GLY A 230 10.17 -2.74 -3.12
CA GLY A 230 10.93 -2.53 -1.90
C GLY A 230 12.38 -2.90 -2.08
N SER A 231 12.69 -4.10 -2.59
CA SER A 231 14.06 -4.60 -2.65
C SER A 231 14.95 -4.00 -3.75
N LEU A 232 14.35 -3.53 -4.85
CA LEU A 232 15.11 -2.86 -5.91
C LEU A 232 15.36 -1.38 -5.56
N GLY A 233 14.43 -0.76 -4.84
CA GLY A 233 14.58 0.58 -4.26
C GLY A 233 14.76 1.72 -5.27
N THR A 234 14.72 1.49 -6.58
CA THR A 234 15.02 2.51 -7.60
C THR A 234 13.95 3.60 -7.66
N TRP A 235 14.32 4.85 -7.99
CA TRP A 235 13.36 5.95 -8.16
C TRP A 235 12.27 5.63 -9.19
N ASP A 236 12.64 5.22 -10.39
CA ASP A 236 11.75 4.97 -11.52
C ASP A 236 11.16 3.55 -11.50
N TYR A 237 10.36 3.22 -10.47
CA TYR A 237 9.77 1.88 -10.39
C TYR A 237 8.86 1.59 -11.60
N LEU A 238 9.24 0.61 -12.42
CA LEU A 238 8.47 0.19 -13.60
C LEU A 238 7.50 -0.93 -13.21
N VAL A 239 6.20 -0.64 -13.30
CA VAL A 239 5.13 -1.62 -13.04
C VAL A 239 5.15 -2.74 -14.08
N ASN A 240 4.96 -3.98 -13.62
CA ASN A 240 4.77 -5.15 -14.47
C ASN A 240 3.35 -5.70 -14.32
N PRO A 241 2.44 -5.44 -15.28
CA PRO A 241 1.04 -5.88 -15.20
C PRO A 241 0.83 -7.40 -15.16
N SER A 242 1.86 -8.20 -15.40
CA SER A 242 1.80 -9.66 -15.27
C SER A 242 2.29 -10.16 -13.90
N ARG A 243 2.71 -9.27 -13.01
CA ARG A 243 3.18 -9.61 -11.67
C ARG A 243 2.06 -9.38 -10.66
N THR A 244 1.77 -10.41 -9.88
CA THR A 244 0.75 -10.35 -8.82
C THR A 244 1.26 -9.62 -7.58
N VAL A 245 0.34 -9.02 -6.83
CA VAL A 245 0.63 -8.33 -5.55
C VAL A 245 0.07 -9.05 -4.32
N ASP A 246 -0.55 -10.21 -4.53
CA ASP A 246 -1.29 -11.04 -3.57
C ASP A 246 -0.50 -11.62 -2.38
N LEU A 247 0.84 -11.58 -2.44
CA LEU A 247 1.70 -12.19 -1.40
C LEU A 247 2.47 -11.18 -0.56
N ASP A 248 2.75 -10.00 -1.13
CA ASP A 248 3.69 -9.04 -0.57
C ASP A 248 3.41 -7.71 -1.27
N SER A 249 2.45 -6.98 -0.73
CA SER A 249 1.85 -5.81 -1.38
C SER A 249 2.52 -4.51 -0.94
N SER A 250 2.55 -3.51 -1.81
CA SER A 250 3.08 -2.20 -1.45
C SER A 250 2.41 -1.09 -2.24
N LEU A 251 2.39 0.09 -1.63
CA LEU A 251 1.99 1.34 -2.28
C LEU A 251 3.19 2.25 -2.43
N ILE A 252 3.40 2.76 -3.63
CA ILE A 252 4.42 3.78 -3.92
C ILE A 252 3.70 5.05 -4.34
N LEU A 253 3.81 6.09 -3.55
CA LEU A 253 3.16 7.39 -3.75
C LEU A 253 4.21 8.41 -4.19
N TYR A 254 3.99 9.05 -5.33
CA TYR A 254 4.86 10.10 -5.86
C TYR A 254 4.17 11.46 -5.73
N SER A 255 4.92 12.45 -5.26
CA SER A 255 4.50 13.85 -5.31
C SER A 255 4.33 14.32 -6.76
N PRO A 256 3.78 15.51 -6.99
CA PRO A 256 3.88 16.17 -8.28
C PRO A 256 5.31 16.14 -8.82
N HIS A 257 5.43 15.69 -10.08
CA HIS A 257 6.68 15.22 -10.71
C HIS A 257 7.73 16.29 -11.02
N VAL A 258 7.46 17.57 -10.75
CA VAL A 258 8.46 18.65 -10.76
C VAL A 258 7.87 19.84 -10.01
N VAL A 259 8.33 20.10 -8.78
CA VAL A 259 8.13 21.39 -8.13
C VAL A 259 9.47 22.10 -8.14
N SER A 260 9.59 23.10 -9.03
CA SER A 260 10.70 24.04 -8.96
C SER A 260 10.43 24.94 -7.75
N LEU A 261 11.11 24.61 -6.65
CA LEU A 261 10.94 25.22 -5.35
C LEU A 261 11.84 26.44 -5.25
N GLU A 262 11.26 27.63 -5.45
CA GLU A 262 12.01 28.89 -5.43
C GLU A 262 12.62 29.17 -4.04
N GLY A 263 13.68 29.97 -4.01
CA GLY A 263 14.32 30.39 -2.77
C GLY A 263 13.36 31.09 -1.79
N GLY A 264 13.14 30.49 -0.62
CA GLY A 264 12.21 30.98 0.42
C GLY A 264 10.83 30.33 0.40
N ASP A 265 10.53 29.51 -0.61
CA ASP A 265 9.26 28.79 -0.72
C ASP A 265 9.28 27.47 0.06
N SER A 266 8.10 26.87 0.20
CA SER A 266 7.94 25.60 0.88
C SER A 266 6.86 24.76 0.20
N ILE A 267 7.11 23.46 0.10
CA ILE A 267 6.13 22.48 -0.33
C ILE A 267 5.82 21.53 0.81
N ARG A 268 4.56 21.14 0.94
CA ARG A 268 4.12 20.13 1.90
C ARG A 268 3.19 19.16 1.20
N VAL A 269 3.53 17.87 1.18
CA VAL A 269 2.67 16.81 0.64
C VAL A 269 2.28 15.88 1.77
N GLY A 270 1.04 15.41 1.78
CA GLY A 270 0.62 14.48 2.80
C GLY A 270 -0.57 13.61 2.41
N MET A 271 -0.89 12.71 3.34
CA MET A 271 -2.02 11.80 3.25
C MET A 271 -2.49 11.43 4.67
N HIS A 272 -3.69 10.88 4.77
CA HIS A 272 -4.11 10.18 5.98
C HIS A 272 -4.15 8.67 5.72
N PHE A 273 -3.68 7.89 6.69
CA PHE A 273 -3.80 6.45 6.69
C PHE A 273 -4.54 6.00 7.94
N THR A 274 -5.82 5.66 7.76
CA THR A 274 -6.76 5.38 8.85
C THR A 274 -7.35 3.99 8.72
N GLY A 275 -7.63 3.33 9.83
CA GLY A 275 -8.31 2.04 9.88
C GLY A 275 -9.74 2.16 10.37
N ARG A 276 -10.59 1.23 9.95
CA ARG A 276 -11.91 0.99 10.53
C ARG A 276 -12.12 -0.50 10.73
N LEU A 277 -12.76 -0.89 11.83
CA LEU A 277 -12.86 -2.30 12.20
C LEU A 277 -14.19 -2.93 11.83
N ARG A 278 -14.10 -4.17 11.36
CA ARG A 278 -15.24 -5.05 11.04
C ARG A 278 -16.32 -4.33 10.23
N GLU A 279 -15.91 -3.53 9.26
CA GLU A 279 -16.80 -3.05 8.21
C GLU A 279 -17.14 -4.25 7.35
N LYS A 280 -18.20 -4.97 7.73
CA LYS A 280 -18.72 -6.08 6.95
C LYS A 280 -19.01 -5.60 5.53
N PRO A 281 -18.69 -6.39 4.51
CA PRO A 281 -19.02 -6.03 3.15
C PRO A 281 -20.52 -5.74 3.02
N THR A 282 -20.87 -4.67 2.30
CA THR A 282 -22.26 -4.27 2.04
C THR A 282 -22.40 -3.76 0.61
N CYS A 283 -23.63 -3.72 0.10
CA CYS A 283 -23.93 -3.13 -1.21
C CYS A 283 -23.64 -1.62 -1.36
N PHE A 284 -23.06 -0.98 -0.34
CA PHE A 284 -22.79 0.45 -0.30
C PHE A 284 -21.43 0.72 0.35
N ASP A 285 -20.53 -0.26 0.26
CA ASP A 285 -19.19 -0.17 0.80
C ASP A 285 -18.18 0.36 -0.23
N GLY A 286 -18.62 0.71 -1.45
CA GLY A 286 -17.78 1.27 -2.50
C GLY A 286 -16.76 0.27 -3.04
N ILE A 287 -17.02 -1.03 -2.93
CA ILE A 287 -16.19 -2.11 -3.48
C ILE A 287 -17.08 -3.06 -4.29
N LEU A 288 -16.65 -3.39 -5.51
CA LEU A 288 -17.30 -4.38 -6.34
C LEU A 288 -17.11 -5.79 -5.75
N ASN A 289 -18.03 -6.21 -4.87
CA ASN A 289 -17.95 -7.49 -4.17
C ASN A 289 -19.31 -8.20 -4.09
N GLN A 290 -19.37 -9.34 -3.39
CA GLN A 290 -20.62 -10.05 -3.06
C GLN A 290 -21.56 -10.37 -4.25
N GLY A 291 -21.00 -10.48 -5.46
CA GLY A 291 -21.75 -10.75 -6.69
C GLY A 291 -22.56 -9.57 -7.23
N GLU A 292 -22.16 -8.34 -6.88
CA GLU A 292 -22.56 -7.11 -7.56
C GLU A 292 -22.25 -7.16 -9.06
N ALA A 293 -23.01 -6.39 -9.84
CA ALA A 293 -22.81 -6.28 -11.28
C ALA A 293 -22.00 -5.04 -11.67
N ASP A 294 -22.04 -4.02 -10.83
CA ASP A 294 -21.16 -2.85 -10.81
C ASP A 294 -21.07 -2.34 -9.36
N ILE A 295 -20.14 -1.44 -9.05
CA ILE A 295 -19.85 -1.01 -7.67
C ILE A 295 -21.13 -0.54 -6.98
N ASP A 296 -21.44 -1.15 -5.83
CA ASP A 296 -22.61 -0.83 -4.99
C ASP A 296 -23.98 -1.11 -5.67
N CYS A 297 -24.05 -1.93 -6.73
CA CYS A 297 -25.30 -2.25 -7.41
C CYS A 297 -25.35 -3.59 -8.17
N GLY A 298 -26.57 -4.02 -8.48
CA GLY A 298 -26.84 -5.23 -9.26
C GLY A 298 -26.70 -6.53 -8.47
N GLY A 299 -27.00 -7.67 -9.11
CA GLY A 299 -26.84 -8.97 -8.47
C GLY A 299 -27.85 -9.24 -7.35
N SER A 300 -27.41 -9.07 -6.10
CA SER A 300 -28.22 -9.13 -4.87
C SER A 300 -28.57 -7.75 -4.29
N CYS A 301 -27.91 -6.71 -4.79
CA CYS A 301 -28.06 -5.33 -4.39
C CYS A 301 -29.17 -4.62 -5.18
N SER A 302 -29.34 -3.31 -4.93
CA SER A 302 -30.29 -2.50 -5.71
C SER A 302 -29.88 -2.47 -7.18
N PRO A 303 -30.82 -2.43 -8.15
CA PRO A 303 -30.46 -2.37 -9.57
C PRO A 303 -29.62 -1.13 -9.89
N CYS A 304 -28.65 -1.31 -10.78
CA CYS A 304 -27.74 -0.32 -11.32
C CYS A 304 -28.45 0.72 -12.19
N ALA A 305 -27.95 1.96 -12.12
CA ALA A 305 -28.41 3.07 -12.92
C ALA A 305 -28.04 2.92 -14.40
N LEU A 306 -28.61 3.75 -15.27
CA LEU A 306 -28.21 3.81 -16.68
C LEU A 306 -26.71 4.13 -16.81
N GLY A 307 -26.04 3.44 -17.74
CA GLY A 307 -24.60 3.61 -17.98
C GLY A 307 -23.68 2.79 -17.07
N MET A 308 -24.21 2.15 -16.03
CA MET A 308 -23.45 1.28 -15.12
C MET A 308 -23.34 -0.15 -15.67
N GLY A 309 -22.35 -0.90 -15.19
CA GLY A 309 -22.13 -2.32 -15.50
C GLY A 309 -23.32 -3.21 -15.12
N CYS A 310 -23.54 -4.27 -15.88
CA CYS A 310 -24.58 -5.26 -15.62
C CYS A 310 -24.24 -6.63 -16.19
N VAL A 311 -24.79 -7.70 -15.59
CA VAL A 311 -24.67 -9.07 -16.10
C VAL A 311 -25.98 -9.56 -16.73
N LYS A 312 -27.12 -9.08 -16.23
CA LYS A 312 -28.47 -9.48 -16.68
C LYS A 312 -29.44 -8.32 -16.53
N ASN A 313 -30.52 -8.35 -17.30
CA ASN A 313 -31.56 -7.32 -17.33
C ASN A 313 -32.08 -6.87 -15.96
N ARG A 314 -32.24 -7.79 -15.01
CA ARG A 314 -32.71 -7.44 -13.64
C ARG A 314 -31.72 -6.61 -12.83
N ASP A 315 -30.45 -6.58 -13.24
CA ASP A 315 -29.43 -5.77 -12.59
C ASP A 315 -29.61 -4.30 -12.95
N CYS A 316 -30.43 -3.94 -13.93
CA CYS A 316 -30.64 -2.56 -14.35
C CYS A 316 -31.99 -2.01 -13.89
N VAL A 317 -32.02 -0.76 -13.45
CA VAL A 317 -33.27 -0.02 -13.18
C VAL A 317 -34.15 0.01 -14.43
N SER A 318 -33.55 0.12 -15.62
CA SER A 318 -34.27 0.09 -16.90
C SER A 318 -34.85 -1.28 -17.24
N GLY A 319 -34.32 -2.37 -16.65
CA GLY A 319 -34.63 -3.73 -17.06
C GLY A 319 -33.89 -4.19 -18.32
N PHE A 320 -32.93 -3.41 -18.85
CA PHE A 320 -32.20 -3.73 -20.08
C PHE A 320 -30.69 -3.66 -19.85
N CYS A 321 -30.05 -4.83 -19.89
CA CYS A 321 -28.60 -4.96 -19.88
C CYS A 321 -28.12 -5.22 -21.31
N GLU A 322 -27.49 -4.24 -21.93
CA GLU A 322 -27.03 -4.31 -23.31
C GLU A 322 -25.52 -4.12 -23.36
N SER A 323 -24.81 -5.08 -23.97
CA SER A 323 -23.34 -5.06 -24.07
C SER A 323 -22.62 -4.91 -22.71
N GLY A 324 -23.21 -5.46 -21.64
CA GLY A 324 -22.66 -5.38 -20.27
C GLY A 324 -22.91 -4.05 -19.55
N VAL A 325 -23.74 -3.16 -20.12
CA VAL A 325 -24.08 -1.85 -19.56
C VAL A 325 -25.60 -1.65 -19.51
N CYS A 326 -26.10 -1.00 -18.46
CA CYS A 326 -27.51 -0.68 -18.34
C CYS A 326 -27.93 0.40 -19.35
N ALA A 327 -28.80 0.02 -20.29
CA ALA A 327 -29.23 0.87 -21.39
C ALA A 327 -30.72 1.25 -21.28
N GLU A 328 -31.12 2.29 -22.00
CA GLU A 328 -32.54 2.60 -22.21
C GLU A 328 -33.17 1.60 -23.18
N GLU A 329 -34.47 1.37 -23.06
CA GLU A 329 -35.21 0.55 -24.01
C GLU A 329 -35.12 1.16 -25.42
N SER A 330 -34.45 0.46 -26.34
CA SER A 330 -34.44 0.86 -27.75
C SER A 330 -35.84 0.61 -28.36
N ILE A 331 -36.70 1.63 -28.30
CA ILE A 331 -37.99 1.62 -28.99
C ILE A 331 -37.72 1.66 -30.49
N THR A 332 -37.64 0.49 -31.13
CA THR A 332 -37.74 0.40 -32.59
C THR A 332 -39.17 0.77 -32.96
N THR A 333 -39.36 2.04 -33.34
CA THR A 333 -40.63 2.63 -33.75
C THR A 333 -41.22 1.87 -34.95
N THR A 334 -41.97 0.79 -34.70
CA THR A 334 -43.02 0.37 -35.61
C THR A 334 -44.26 1.14 -35.18
N THR A 335 -44.52 2.25 -35.86
CA THR A 335 -45.70 3.09 -35.66
C THR A 335 -46.97 2.26 -35.84
N LYS A 336 -47.54 1.78 -34.73
CA LYS A 336 -48.96 1.45 -34.66
C LYS A 336 -49.59 2.26 -33.55
N SER A 337 -50.04 3.45 -33.95
CA SER A 337 -50.98 4.27 -33.18
C SER A 337 -52.17 3.40 -32.78
N THR A 338 -52.26 3.08 -31.50
CA THR A 338 -53.46 2.52 -30.89
C THR A 338 -53.82 3.44 -29.74
N THR A 339 -54.80 4.30 -30.00
CA THR A 339 -55.45 5.16 -29.00
C THR A 339 -56.18 4.26 -28.00
N THR A 340 -55.66 4.15 -26.78
CA THR A 340 -56.37 3.52 -25.66
C THR A 340 -56.85 4.62 -24.71
N THR A 341 -58.17 4.75 -24.66
CA THR A 341 -58.95 5.60 -23.76
C THR A 341 -58.82 5.14 -22.30
N LEU A 342 -58.46 6.07 -21.41
CA LEU A 342 -58.51 5.93 -19.95
C LEU A 342 -59.97 5.82 -19.44
N PRO A 343 -60.30 4.90 -18.52
CA PRO A 343 -61.54 4.95 -17.75
C PRO A 343 -61.39 5.82 -16.48
N PRO A 344 -62.51 6.36 -15.95
CA PRO A 344 -62.50 7.34 -14.88
C PRO A 344 -62.16 6.76 -13.51
N THR A 345 -61.49 7.60 -12.71
CA THR A 345 -61.06 7.40 -11.34
C THR A 345 -62.24 7.22 -10.38
N LEU A 346 -62.28 6.09 -9.67
CA LEU A 346 -63.08 5.95 -8.45
C LEU A 346 -62.27 6.51 -7.27
N GLY A 347 -62.73 7.64 -6.72
CA GLY A 347 -62.27 8.15 -5.44
C GLY A 347 -62.72 7.22 -4.31
N MET A 348 -61.77 6.56 -3.66
CA MET A 348 -62.01 5.83 -2.41
C MET A 348 -61.76 6.78 -1.23
N ASP A 349 -62.81 6.94 -0.42
CA ASP A 349 -62.84 7.77 0.78
C ASP A 349 -62.06 7.11 1.93
N TYR A 350 -60.91 7.67 2.30
CA TYR A 350 -60.01 7.16 3.34
C TYR A 350 -60.37 7.60 4.77
N THR A 351 -61.49 8.29 4.96
CA THR A 351 -61.88 8.81 6.29
C THR A 351 -62.29 7.71 7.27
N ALA A 352 -62.78 6.57 6.80
CA ALA A 352 -63.16 5.44 7.65
C ALA A 352 -61.95 4.61 8.14
N ILE A 353 -60.88 4.51 7.34
CA ILE A 353 -59.69 3.71 7.67
C ILE A 353 -58.84 4.42 8.73
N ILE A 354 -58.75 5.75 8.66
CA ILE A 354 -58.01 6.56 9.64
C ILE A 354 -58.67 6.50 11.03
N LEU A 355 -60.00 6.45 11.11
CA LEU A 355 -60.74 6.33 12.37
C LEU A 355 -60.54 4.98 13.07
N VAL A 356 -60.42 3.89 12.32
CA VAL A 356 -60.16 2.54 12.86
C VAL A 356 -58.73 2.42 13.41
N ILE A 357 -57.76 3.02 12.74
CA ILE A 357 -56.35 3.02 13.19
C ILE A 357 -56.18 3.84 14.47
N ILE A 358 -56.86 5.00 14.58
CA ILE A 358 -56.82 5.83 15.79
C ILE A 358 -57.47 5.09 16.98
N LEU A 359 -58.59 4.40 16.77
CA LEU A 359 -59.24 3.59 17.81
C LEU A 359 -58.37 2.41 18.30
N ALA A 360 -57.64 1.76 17.39
CA ALA A 360 -56.71 0.69 17.73
C ALA A 360 -55.53 1.19 18.56
N LEU A 361 -54.97 2.36 18.23
CA LEU A 361 -53.86 2.97 18.96
C LEU A 361 -54.29 3.42 20.38
N VAL A 362 -55.50 3.95 20.54
CA VAL A 362 -56.04 4.31 21.86
C VAL A 362 -56.23 3.06 22.75
N LEU A 363 -56.67 1.94 22.20
CA LEU A 363 -56.82 0.68 22.95
C LEU A 363 -55.46 0.10 23.39
N VAL A 364 -54.41 0.23 22.58
CA VAL A 364 -53.05 -0.18 22.94
C VAL A 364 -52.48 0.67 24.09
N VAL A 365 -52.70 1.98 24.06
CA VAL A 365 -52.27 2.88 25.14
C VAL A 365 -53.02 2.57 26.44
N VAL A 366 -54.32 2.29 26.38
CA VAL A 366 -55.11 1.88 27.55
C VAL A 366 -54.64 0.52 28.11
N TYR A 367 -54.28 -0.44 27.25
CA TYR A 367 -53.72 -1.73 27.67
C TYR A 367 -52.36 -1.57 28.40
N VAL A 368 -51.49 -0.67 27.93
CA VAL A 368 -50.20 -0.37 28.57
C VAL A 368 -50.39 0.36 29.92
N LEU A 369 -51.41 1.20 30.05
CA LEU A 369 -51.72 1.90 31.31
C LEU A 369 -52.34 0.98 32.38
N ILE A 370 -53.02 -0.11 31.99
CA ILE A 370 -53.65 -1.05 32.95
C ILE A 370 -52.68 -2.12 33.46
N THR A 371 -51.56 -2.38 32.77
CA THR A 371 -50.66 -3.52 33.08
C THR A 371 -49.47 -3.21 34.01
N LYS A 372 -49.29 -1.99 34.52
CA LYS A 372 -48.24 -1.70 35.51
C LYS A 372 -48.65 -2.05 36.95
N LYS A 373 -48.18 -3.19 37.46
CA LYS A 373 -48.14 -3.49 38.91
C LYS A 373 -46.83 -2.98 39.55
N PRO A 374 -46.86 -2.45 40.78
CA PRO A 374 -45.66 -1.95 41.47
C PRO A 374 -44.88 -3.08 42.18
N PRO A 375 -43.54 -2.94 42.36
CA PRO A 375 -42.74 -3.93 43.07
C PRO A 375 -42.86 -3.77 44.58
N LYS A 376 -43.04 -4.89 45.29
CA LYS A 376 -42.98 -4.97 46.76
C LYS A 376 -41.53 -5.09 47.23
N LYS A 377 -41.16 -4.24 48.19
CA LYS A 377 -39.94 -4.37 49.02
C LYS A 377 -40.01 -5.64 49.88
N LYS A 378 -38.88 -6.35 49.99
CA LYS A 378 -38.48 -7.06 51.22
C LYS A 378 -36.97 -6.90 51.43
N ALA A 379 -36.63 -6.66 52.68
CA ALA A 379 -35.29 -6.46 53.21
C ALA A 379 -34.65 -7.78 53.68
N GLU A 380 -33.32 -7.79 53.64
CA GLU A 380 -32.32 -8.48 54.49
C GLU A 380 -32.32 -10.02 54.65
N GLU A 381 -31.21 -10.65 54.25
CA GLU A 381 -30.34 -11.40 55.18
C GLU A 381 -28.93 -11.68 54.61
N LYS A 382 -27.94 -11.85 55.51
CA LYS A 382 -26.48 -11.74 55.34
C LYS A 382 -25.77 -12.99 54.77
N LYS A 383 -24.64 -12.72 54.06
CA LYS A 383 -23.38 -13.49 53.83
C LYS A 383 -23.28 -14.93 54.41
N PRO A 384 -22.75 -15.90 53.62
CA PRO A 384 -21.29 -15.96 53.42
C PRO A 384 -20.84 -16.53 52.05
N GLU A 385 -20.48 -15.68 51.07
CA GLU A 385 -19.84 -16.15 49.82
C GLU A 385 -18.65 -15.29 49.34
N LEU A 386 -18.01 -14.51 50.21
CA LEU A 386 -16.87 -13.68 49.80
C LEU A 386 -15.52 -14.42 49.75
N LYS A 387 -15.40 -15.63 50.33
CA LYS A 387 -14.10 -16.35 50.40
C LYS A 387 -13.83 -17.31 49.22
N LYS A 388 -14.82 -17.67 48.41
CA LYS A 388 -14.63 -18.54 47.23
C LYS A 388 -14.32 -17.77 45.94
N ALA A 389 -14.73 -16.52 45.84
CA ALA A 389 -14.48 -15.67 44.66
C ALA A 389 -13.03 -15.13 44.63
N GLU A 390 -12.44 -14.83 45.78
CA GLU A 390 -11.05 -14.35 45.88
C GLU A 390 -10.03 -15.47 45.62
N ALA A 391 -10.33 -16.71 45.99
CA ALA A 391 -9.47 -17.87 45.69
C ALA A 391 -9.45 -18.23 44.20
N LYS A 392 -10.58 -18.09 43.48
CA LYS A 392 -10.63 -18.32 42.03
C LYS A 392 -9.82 -17.28 41.24
N LYS A 393 -9.90 -16.00 41.62
CA LYS A 393 -9.12 -14.93 40.97
C LYS A 393 -7.61 -15.08 41.20
N ALA A 394 -7.18 -15.52 42.38
CA ALA A 394 -5.76 -15.76 42.65
C ALA A 394 -5.18 -16.95 41.86
N GLU A 395 -5.96 -18.01 41.63
CA GLU A 395 -5.52 -19.15 40.83
C GLU A 395 -5.42 -18.83 39.33
N GLU A 396 -6.32 -17.97 38.83
CA GLU A 396 -6.32 -17.52 37.43
C GLU A 396 -5.12 -16.61 37.12
N VAL A 397 -4.77 -15.71 38.04
CA VAL A 397 -3.56 -14.88 37.94
C VAL A 397 -2.29 -15.74 37.97
N ARG A 398 -2.24 -16.79 38.80
CA ARG A 398 -1.08 -17.70 38.86
C ARG A 398 -0.89 -18.48 37.54
N LYS A 399 -2.00 -18.94 36.92
CA LYS A 399 -1.95 -19.63 35.63
C LYS A 399 -1.53 -18.69 34.49
N ALA A 400 -1.98 -17.44 34.51
CA ALA A 400 -1.55 -16.42 33.55
C ALA A 400 -0.05 -16.09 33.67
N GLU A 401 0.48 -16.05 34.89
CA GLU A 401 1.91 -15.81 35.12
C GLU A 401 2.80 -16.99 34.67
N GLU A 402 2.34 -18.22 34.84
CA GLU A 402 3.03 -19.41 34.32
C GLU A 402 3.08 -19.42 32.78
N VAL A 403 1.98 -19.03 32.11
CA VAL A 403 1.95 -18.89 30.64
C VAL A 403 2.89 -17.79 30.17
N ARG A 404 2.92 -16.63 30.85
CA ARG A 404 3.86 -15.53 30.51
C ARG A 404 5.32 -15.96 30.62
N LYS A 405 5.68 -16.69 31.68
CA LYS A 405 7.04 -17.21 31.87
C LYS A 405 7.41 -18.27 30.82
N ALA A 406 6.46 -19.11 30.42
CA ALA A 406 6.68 -20.08 29.34
C ALA A 406 6.89 -19.39 27.98
N GLU A 407 6.17 -18.29 27.73
CA GLU A 407 6.31 -17.51 26.51
C GLU A 407 7.63 -16.72 26.45
N GLU A 408 8.09 -16.17 27.56
CA GLU A 408 9.42 -15.54 27.66
C GLU A 408 10.54 -16.55 27.35
N VAL A 409 10.43 -17.79 27.84
CA VAL A 409 11.39 -18.86 27.54
C VAL A 409 11.34 -19.24 26.06
N ARG A 410 10.16 -19.30 25.44
CA ARG A 410 10.01 -19.57 24.00
C ARG A 410 10.65 -18.48 23.15
N LYS A 411 10.41 -17.20 23.47
CA LYS A 411 11.02 -16.06 22.77
C LYS A 411 12.54 -16.05 22.92
N ALA A 412 13.06 -16.37 24.11
CA ALA A 412 14.50 -16.51 24.33
C ALA A 412 15.12 -17.66 23.53
N GLU A 413 14.40 -18.77 23.35
CA GLU A 413 14.86 -19.89 22.51
C GLU A 413 14.84 -19.56 21.01
N GLU A 414 13.85 -18.81 20.52
CA GLU A 414 13.82 -18.31 19.14
C GLU A 414 14.97 -17.35 18.84
N VAL A 415 15.24 -16.40 19.74
CA VAL A 415 16.41 -15.50 19.61
C VAL A 415 17.72 -16.29 19.56
N ARG A 416 17.86 -17.33 20.38
CA ARG A 416 19.04 -18.20 20.36
C ARG A 416 19.20 -18.93 19.02
N LYS A 417 18.10 -19.45 18.45
CA LYS A 417 18.11 -20.12 17.15
C LYS A 417 18.43 -19.15 16.01
N ALA A 418 17.86 -17.94 16.03
CA ALA A 418 18.16 -16.90 15.06
C ALA A 418 19.64 -16.48 15.09
N GLU A 419 20.24 -16.39 16.28
CA GLU A 419 21.66 -16.07 16.40
C GLU A 419 22.59 -17.22 15.96
N GLU A 420 22.17 -18.48 16.10
CA GLU A 420 22.88 -19.62 15.51
C GLU A 420 22.85 -19.57 13.98
N VAL A 421 21.72 -19.20 13.37
CA VAL A 421 21.59 -19.02 11.91
C VAL A 421 22.47 -17.86 11.43
N ARG A 422 22.44 -16.70 12.11
CA ARG A 422 23.30 -15.55 11.76
C ARG A 422 24.79 -15.91 11.80
N LYS A 423 25.22 -16.67 12.80
CA LYS A 423 26.62 -17.14 12.89
C LYS A 423 26.97 -18.14 11.79
N ALA A 424 26.02 -18.94 11.33
CA ALA A 424 26.21 -19.85 10.20
C ALA A 424 26.30 -19.09 8.86
N GLU A 425 25.48 -18.06 8.67
CA GLU A 425 25.52 -17.18 7.49
C GLU A 425 26.81 -16.36 7.42
N GLU A 426 27.24 -15.76 8.54
CA GLU A 426 28.53 -15.05 8.61
C GLU A 426 29.72 -15.99 8.35
N ALA A 427 29.62 -17.27 8.73
CA ALA A 427 30.63 -18.27 8.41
C ALA A 427 30.62 -18.66 6.92
N LEU A 428 29.44 -18.66 6.28
CA LEU A 428 29.28 -18.87 4.84
C LEU A 428 29.85 -17.69 4.03
N GLU A 429 29.53 -16.45 4.43
CA GLU A 429 30.02 -15.23 3.79
C GLU A 429 31.55 -15.11 3.87
N LYS A 430 32.15 -15.50 5.00
CA LYS A 430 33.61 -15.56 5.15
C LYS A 430 34.25 -16.66 4.30
N ALA A 431 33.51 -17.73 3.98
CA ALA A 431 33.97 -18.74 3.04
C ALA A 431 33.83 -18.30 1.57
N GLU A 432 32.92 -17.36 1.27
CA GLU A 432 32.62 -16.89 -0.08
C GLU A 432 33.52 -15.74 -0.57
N LYS A 433 34.20 -15.01 0.33
CA LYS A 433 35.15 -13.92 -0.02
C LYS A 433 36.45 -14.37 -0.73
N VAL A 434 36.53 -15.60 -1.22
CA VAL A 434 37.62 -16.09 -2.08
C VAL A 434 37.09 -16.48 -3.46
N LYS A 435 36.87 -15.48 -4.32
CA LYS A 435 37.11 -15.43 -5.79
C LYS A 435 36.16 -14.45 -6.47
N VAL A 436 36.68 -13.28 -6.83
CA VAL A 436 35.99 -12.33 -7.73
C VAL A 436 36.14 -12.82 -9.18
N VAL A 437 35.02 -13.20 -9.78
CA VAL A 437 34.83 -13.24 -11.25
C VAL A 437 33.39 -12.76 -11.51
N VAL A 438 33.23 -11.71 -12.31
CA VAL A 438 31.93 -11.21 -12.79
C VAL A 438 31.15 -12.37 -13.43
N PRO A 439 29.94 -12.73 -12.96
CA PRO A 439 29.18 -13.79 -13.60
C PRO A 439 28.56 -13.26 -14.89
N GLN A 440 28.96 -13.84 -16.02
CA GLN A 440 28.13 -13.83 -17.21
C GLN A 440 26.83 -14.57 -16.87
N VAL A 441 25.70 -13.84 -16.82
CA VAL A 441 24.37 -14.45 -16.72
C VAL A 441 24.20 -15.39 -17.91
N LYS A 442 24.14 -16.70 -17.64
CA LYS A 442 23.91 -17.71 -18.68
C LYS A 442 22.52 -17.49 -19.29
N PRO A 443 22.34 -17.71 -20.61
CA PRO A 443 21.02 -17.65 -21.23
C PRO A 443 20.06 -18.58 -20.50
N VAL A 444 18.91 -18.06 -20.06
CA VAL A 444 17.84 -18.89 -19.51
C VAL A 444 17.25 -19.69 -20.67
N GLU A 445 17.30 -21.02 -20.54
CA GLU A 445 16.82 -21.92 -21.57
C GLU A 445 15.29 -21.85 -21.62
N GLY A 446 14.71 -21.60 -22.80
CA GLY A 446 13.25 -21.48 -22.96
C GLY A 446 12.72 -20.08 -23.30
N GLU A 447 13.54 -19.03 -23.27
CA GLU A 447 13.05 -17.64 -23.40
C GLU A 447 13.45 -16.93 -24.70
N VAL A 448 12.65 -15.95 -25.10
CA VAL A 448 13.02 -14.96 -26.13
C VAL A 448 13.65 -13.75 -25.45
N VAL A 449 14.89 -13.41 -25.81
CA VAL A 449 15.63 -12.30 -25.19
C VAL A 449 15.89 -11.21 -26.21
N ALA A 450 15.47 -9.96 -25.93
CA ALA A 450 15.91 -8.80 -26.70
C ALA A 450 16.94 -7.97 -25.91
N ASP A 451 17.89 -7.39 -26.63
CA ASP A 451 19.03 -6.62 -26.13
C ASP A 451 19.26 -5.42 -27.05
N LYS A 452 19.61 -4.27 -26.47
CA LYS A 452 19.85 -3.02 -27.21
C LYS A 452 21.27 -2.56 -26.95
N GLU A 453 22.05 -2.41 -28.03
CA GLU A 453 23.43 -1.93 -27.96
C GLU A 453 23.60 -0.67 -28.83
N ARG A 454 24.17 0.39 -28.26
CA ARG A 454 24.52 1.60 -29.00
C ARG A 454 25.98 1.61 -29.42
N LYS A 455 26.24 1.95 -30.69
CA LYS A 455 27.57 2.16 -31.27
C LYS A 455 27.61 3.48 -32.04
N GLY A 456 27.93 4.57 -31.32
CA GLY A 456 27.87 5.92 -31.86
C GLY A 456 26.43 6.30 -32.22
N GLU A 457 26.18 6.64 -33.48
CA GLU A 457 24.84 6.96 -34.01
C GLU A 457 24.03 5.71 -34.35
N LYS A 458 24.63 4.51 -34.31
CA LYS A 458 23.93 3.25 -34.63
C LYS A 458 23.35 2.61 -33.37
N ILE A 459 22.10 2.21 -33.45
CA ILE A 459 21.42 1.39 -32.45
C ILE A 459 21.22 0.00 -33.03
N ILE A 460 21.69 -1.01 -32.30
CA ILE A 460 21.62 -2.43 -32.67
C ILE A 460 20.67 -3.11 -31.70
N VAL A 461 19.48 -3.48 -32.19
CA VAL A 461 18.54 -4.29 -31.42
C VAL A 461 18.70 -5.74 -31.83
N LYS A 462 19.05 -6.60 -30.87
CA LYS A 462 19.29 -8.02 -31.07
C LYS A 462 18.19 -8.81 -30.38
N VAL A 463 17.69 -9.85 -31.03
CA VAL A 463 16.76 -10.81 -30.42
C VAL A 463 17.34 -12.20 -30.53
N SER A 464 17.26 -12.97 -29.44
CA SER A 464 17.63 -14.38 -29.35
C SER A 464 16.42 -15.20 -28.95
N ASN A 465 15.96 -16.10 -29.82
CA ASN A 465 14.97 -17.10 -29.45
C ASN A 465 15.71 -18.29 -28.84
N ASN A 466 15.79 -18.36 -27.51
CA ASN A 466 16.39 -19.49 -26.80
C ASN A 466 15.35 -20.58 -26.45
N SER A 467 14.12 -20.45 -26.93
CA SER A 467 13.07 -21.46 -26.78
C SER A 467 13.23 -22.62 -27.77
N GLY A 468 12.44 -23.68 -27.56
CA GLY A 468 12.33 -24.81 -28.49
C GLY A 468 11.32 -24.61 -29.62
N GLU A 469 10.66 -23.45 -29.66
CA GLU A 469 9.51 -23.17 -30.51
C GLU A 469 9.83 -22.08 -31.54
N ASP A 470 9.20 -22.16 -32.72
CA ASP A 470 9.32 -21.13 -33.75
C ASP A 470 8.38 -19.95 -33.46
N ILE A 471 8.85 -18.74 -33.72
CA ILE A 471 8.06 -17.51 -33.59
C ILE A 471 7.56 -17.12 -34.98
N SER A 472 6.24 -17.03 -35.14
CA SER A 472 5.58 -16.73 -36.41
C SER A 472 5.60 -15.24 -36.77
N LYS A 473 5.57 -14.36 -35.75
CA LYS A 473 5.67 -12.92 -35.92
C LYS A 473 6.36 -12.32 -34.71
N LEU A 474 7.45 -11.59 -34.92
CA LEU A 474 8.21 -10.88 -33.90
C LEU A 474 8.34 -9.40 -34.26
N GLU A 475 7.88 -8.55 -33.36
CA GLU A 475 8.03 -7.09 -33.41
C GLU A 475 8.66 -6.61 -32.10
N VAL A 476 9.61 -5.69 -32.19
CA VAL A 476 10.20 -5.01 -31.03
C VAL A 476 9.88 -3.54 -31.15
N VAL A 477 9.24 -2.96 -30.15
CA VAL A 477 9.03 -1.52 -30.05
C VAL A 477 10.20 -0.93 -29.30
N ASP A 478 10.90 0.00 -29.92
CA ASP A 478 11.99 0.75 -29.32
C ASP A 478 11.57 2.20 -29.11
N GLU A 479 11.81 2.75 -27.92
CA GLU A 479 11.52 4.16 -27.64
C GLU A 479 12.70 5.04 -28.08
N VAL A 480 12.41 5.99 -28.96
CA VAL A 480 13.37 6.97 -29.47
C VAL A 480 13.02 8.37 -28.92
N PRO A 481 14.01 9.26 -28.72
CA PRO A 481 13.74 10.60 -28.21
C PRO A 481 12.73 11.37 -29.05
N LYS A 482 11.87 12.13 -28.39
CA LYS A 482 10.83 12.92 -29.04
C LYS A 482 11.41 13.86 -30.09
N GLY A 483 10.86 13.81 -31.31
CA GLY A 483 11.32 14.63 -32.44
C GLY A 483 12.57 14.11 -33.14
N SER A 484 13.14 12.99 -32.70
CA SER A 484 14.19 12.30 -33.42
C SER A 484 13.65 11.64 -34.70
N LYS A 485 14.53 11.44 -35.69
CA LYS A 485 14.18 10.83 -36.98
C LYS A 485 15.05 9.60 -37.21
N PRO A 486 14.63 8.42 -36.70
CA PRO A 486 15.40 7.19 -36.90
C PRO A 486 15.50 6.83 -38.38
N GLU A 487 16.73 6.64 -38.86
CA GLU A 487 16.99 6.16 -40.22
C GLU A 487 17.00 4.62 -40.22
N ILE A 488 15.92 4.04 -40.76
CA ILE A 488 15.73 2.58 -40.90
C ILE A 488 15.02 2.26 -42.22
N SER A 489 15.29 1.07 -42.78
CA SER A 489 14.56 0.59 -43.95
C SER A 489 13.08 0.31 -43.62
N LYS A 490 12.16 0.72 -44.50
CA LYS A 490 10.70 0.64 -44.28
C LYS A 490 10.17 -0.79 -44.08
N ASP A 491 10.87 -1.79 -44.59
CA ASP A 491 10.56 -3.21 -44.39
C ASP A 491 11.02 -3.73 -43.02
N LYS A 492 11.94 -3.01 -42.35
CA LYS A 492 12.54 -3.39 -41.06
C LYS A 492 12.05 -2.58 -39.89
N GLY A 493 11.51 -1.38 -40.10
CA GLY A 493 10.83 -0.66 -39.04
C GLY A 493 10.04 0.55 -39.50
N VAL A 494 9.12 0.97 -38.63
CA VAL A 494 8.22 2.10 -38.86
C VAL A 494 8.07 2.85 -37.55
N LEU A 495 8.31 4.16 -37.59
CA LEU A 495 7.98 5.06 -36.48
C LEU A 495 6.46 5.26 -36.47
N VAL A 496 5.78 4.79 -35.42
CA VAL A 496 4.30 4.77 -35.36
C VAL A 496 3.72 6.02 -34.70
N ASP A 497 4.48 6.70 -33.86
CA ASP A 497 4.16 8.00 -33.25
C ASP A 497 5.44 8.83 -33.00
N GLU A 498 5.38 9.87 -32.17
CA GLU A 498 6.53 10.77 -31.95
C GLU A 498 7.73 10.13 -31.21
N THR A 499 7.56 8.96 -30.58
CA THR A 499 8.61 8.29 -29.78
C THR A 499 8.71 6.78 -30.00
N ASN A 500 7.70 6.09 -30.53
CA ASN A 500 7.70 4.63 -30.66
C ASN A 500 8.13 4.16 -32.06
N LEU A 501 9.28 3.48 -32.14
CA LEU A 501 9.80 2.83 -33.35
C LEU A 501 9.53 1.33 -33.32
N VAL A 502 8.63 0.85 -34.19
CA VAL A 502 8.34 -0.59 -34.31
C VAL A 502 9.31 -1.25 -35.28
N LEU A 503 10.14 -2.17 -34.79
CA LEU A 503 11.10 -2.99 -35.53
C LEU A 503 10.50 -4.36 -35.87
N LYS A 504 10.51 -4.71 -37.14
CA LYS A 504 9.86 -5.91 -37.68
C LYS A 504 10.89 -7.00 -37.97
N PHE A 505 11.02 -7.94 -37.03
CA PHE A 505 11.91 -9.10 -37.18
C PHE A 505 11.26 -10.22 -38.01
N GLY A 506 9.92 -10.32 -37.99
CA GLY A 506 9.19 -11.34 -38.75
C GLY A 506 9.27 -12.70 -38.08
N GLU A 507 9.45 -13.76 -38.85
CA GLU A 507 9.59 -15.13 -38.32
C GLU A 507 10.98 -15.34 -37.70
N LEU A 508 11.05 -15.99 -36.54
CA LEU A 508 12.30 -16.32 -35.86
C LEU A 508 12.30 -17.77 -35.33
N LYS A 509 13.14 -18.63 -35.91
CA LYS A 509 13.20 -20.05 -35.57
C LYS A 509 13.72 -20.32 -34.15
N ALA A 510 13.35 -21.46 -33.59
CA ALA A 510 13.86 -21.96 -32.32
C ALA A 510 15.39 -21.96 -32.29
N LYS A 511 15.98 -21.58 -31.16
CA LYS A 511 17.44 -21.53 -30.92
C LYS A 511 18.22 -20.64 -31.91
N THR A 512 17.59 -19.64 -32.52
CA THR A 512 18.24 -18.69 -33.45
C THR A 512 18.30 -17.26 -32.92
N LYS A 513 19.06 -16.40 -33.62
CA LYS A 513 19.24 -14.99 -33.28
C LYS A 513 19.06 -14.12 -34.52
N ALA A 514 18.58 -12.90 -34.32
CA ALA A 514 18.46 -11.88 -35.35
C ALA A 514 18.83 -10.51 -34.78
N SER A 515 19.15 -9.56 -35.66
CA SER A 515 19.42 -8.18 -35.29
C SER A 515 18.91 -7.21 -36.33
N ILE A 516 18.36 -6.08 -35.88
CA ILE A 516 18.02 -4.93 -36.72
C ILE A 516 18.84 -3.73 -36.24
N VAL A 517 19.30 -2.93 -37.19
CA VAL A 517 20.11 -1.73 -36.94
C VAL A 517 19.38 -0.52 -37.50
N TYR A 518 19.31 0.55 -36.73
CA TYR A 518 18.86 1.87 -37.18
C TYR A 518 19.81 2.96 -36.70
N GLU A 519 19.76 4.13 -37.34
CA GLU A 519 20.64 5.26 -37.02
C GLU A 519 19.85 6.43 -36.40
N LEU A 520 20.41 7.04 -35.35
CA LEU A 520 19.94 8.27 -34.70
C LEU A 520 21.06 9.30 -34.72
N LYS A 521 20.86 10.40 -35.45
CA LYS A 521 21.83 11.49 -35.59
C LYS A 521 21.55 12.60 -34.59
N GLY A 522 22.62 13.15 -33.99
CA GLY A 522 22.54 14.32 -33.11
C GLY A 522 21.79 14.08 -31.80
N VAL A 523 21.70 12.83 -31.36
CA VAL A 523 21.06 12.42 -30.10
C VAL A 523 22.15 12.07 -29.10
N GLU A 524 22.22 12.77 -27.96
CA GLU A 524 23.22 12.47 -26.92
C GLU A 524 22.81 11.25 -26.07
N GLU A 525 21.52 11.09 -25.78
CA GLU A 525 20.98 10.00 -24.97
C GLU A 525 19.85 9.26 -25.70
N VAL A 526 19.86 7.93 -25.58
CA VAL A 526 18.84 7.07 -26.18
C VAL A 526 18.18 6.29 -25.05
N PRO A 527 16.85 6.35 -24.90
CA PRO A 527 16.13 5.60 -23.88
C PRO A 527 16.49 4.11 -23.94
N GLU A 528 16.64 3.45 -22.78
CA GLU A 528 16.94 2.00 -22.75
C GLU A 528 15.68 1.12 -22.90
N LEU A 529 14.51 1.75 -22.98
CA LEU A 529 13.23 1.05 -23.09
C LEU A 529 13.07 0.36 -24.44
N ILE A 530 12.88 -0.97 -24.38
CA ILE A 530 12.37 -1.76 -25.48
C ILE A 530 11.17 -2.59 -24.99
N ARG A 531 10.20 -2.86 -25.87
CA ARG A 531 9.09 -3.79 -25.63
C ARG A 531 9.09 -4.84 -26.71
N ILE A 532 8.84 -6.11 -26.36
CA ILE A 532 8.81 -7.21 -27.33
C ILE A 532 7.37 -7.69 -27.44
N SER A 533 6.88 -7.81 -28.67
CA SER A 533 5.59 -8.43 -28.98
C SER A 533 5.81 -9.55 -30.00
N PHE A 534 5.28 -10.73 -29.72
CA PHE A 534 5.42 -11.87 -30.61
C PHE A 534 4.24 -12.82 -30.54
N SER A 535 4.11 -13.67 -31.57
CA SER A 535 3.10 -14.71 -31.67
C SER A 535 3.76 -16.07 -31.90
N SER A 536 3.43 -17.04 -31.06
CA SER A 536 3.87 -18.43 -31.12
C SER A 536 2.69 -19.39 -30.89
N GLU A 537 2.80 -20.62 -31.39
CA GLU A 537 1.74 -21.63 -31.20
C GLU A 537 1.61 -22.07 -29.74
N ASN A 538 2.74 -22.11 -29.01
CA ASN A 538 2.81 -22.43 -27.60
C ASN A 538 3.22 -21.20 -26.77
N PRO A 539 2.85 -21.12 -25.48
CA PRO A 539 3.29 -20.03 -24.59
C PRO A 539 4.82 -20.04 -24.43
N ILE A 540 5.46 -18.88 -24.65
CA ILE A 540 6.91 -18.70 -24.49
C ILE A 540 7.14 -17.45 -23.63
N ASN A 541 8.06 -17.51 -22.68
CA ASN A 541 8.46 -16.34 -21.89
C ASN A 541 9.39 -15.43 -22.68
N ALA A 542 9.29 -14.12 -22.47
CA ALA A 542 10.21 -13.15 -23.06
C ALA A 542 10.84 -12.24 -22.00
N ARG A 543 12.08 -11.84 -22.27
CA ARG A 543 12.91 -11.04 -21.38
C ARG A 543 13.63 -9.95 -22.17
N ILE A 544 13.79 -8.79 -21.55
CA ILE A 544 14.58 -7.68 -22.05
C ILE A 544 15.88 -7.63 -21.23
N LYS A 545 17.00 -7.44 -21.92
CA LYS A 545 18.34 -7.38 -21.34
C LYS A 545 18.94 -6.00 -21.51
#